data_AF-A0A959SPW9-F1
#
_entry.id   AF-A0A959SPW9-F1
#
_cell.length_a   1.000
_cell.length_b   1.000
_cell.length_c   1.000
_cell.angle_alpha   90.00
_cell.angle_beta   90.00
_cell.angle_gamma   90.00
#
_symmetry.space_group_name_H-M   'P 1'
#
loop_
_entity.id
_entity.type
_entity.pdbx_description
1 polymer ?
#
loop_
_entity_poly.entity_id
_entity_poly.type
_entity_poly.pdbx_seq_one_letter_code
_entity_poly.pdbx_strand_id
1 'polypeptide(L)'
;MTEQHTPWAEPYKIKMVEPLAMTTRAHRQKALEEAGYNTFLLKSEDVYIDLLTDSGTSAMSDRQWAGMMLGDEAYAGSRNFYNLEAAIQRYYGYKHVIPTHQGRGAENLISRILIKPGDIVPGNMYFTTTRLHQELSGGTFADIIIDEAHDPENLFPFKGNVDLKKLEALIEKHGAKKIPYVSIA
;
A
#
# COMPACT_ATOMS: atom_id res chain seq x y z
N MET A 1 16.59 -14.13 -20.88
CA MET A 1 15.43 -14.78 -20.23
C MET A 1 15.99 -15.74 -19.19
N THR A 2 16.14 -15.28 -17.95
CA THR A 2 16.53 -16.13 -16.82
C THR A 2 15.37 -17.06 -16.50
N GLU A 3 15.61 -18.36 -16.46
CA GLU A 3 14.61 -19.36 -16.05
C GLU A 3 14.02 -18.96 -14.70
N GLN A 4 12.73 -18.60 -14.69
CA GLN A 4 11.98 -18.40 -13.45
C GLN A 4 11.79 -19.77 -12.80
N HIS A 5 12.57 -20.04 -11.76
CA HIS A 5 12.40 -21.23 -10.94
C HIS A 5 11.15 -21.05 -10.06
N THR A 6 9.98 -21.38 -10.57
CA THR A 6 8.76 -21.44 -9.76
C THR A 6 8.91 -22.60 -8.76
N PRO A 7 8.92 -22.36 -7.44
CA PRO A 7 8.98 -23.45 -6.47
C PRO A 7 7.76 -24.37 -6.65
N TRP A 8 7.98 -25.68 -6.59
CA TRP A 8 6.94 -26.69 -6.88
C TRP A 8 5.85 -26.81 -5.81
N ALA A 9 6.07 -26.26 -4.62
CA ALA A 9 5.13 -26.31 -3.49
C ALA A 9 5.27 -25.05 -2.62
N GLU A 10 4.26 -24.76 -1.80
CA GLU A 10 4.28 -23.67 -0.84
C GLU A 10 5.44 -23.84 0.16
N PRO A 11 6.25 -22.80 0.41
CA PRO A 11 7.36 -22.87 1.37
C PRO A 11 6.87 -22.75 2.84
N TYR A 12 5.67 -23.23 3.12
CA TYR A 12 5.02 -23.24 4.43
C TYR A 12 4.02 -24.40 4.52
N LYS A 13 3.55 -24.69 5.73
CA LYS A 13 2.45 -25.65 5.97
C LYS A 13 1.27 -24.93 6.59
N ILE A 14 0.06 -25.37 6.24
CA ILE A 14 -1.17 -24.84 6.84
C ILE A 14 -1.19 -25.20 8.33
N LYS A 15 -1.35 -24.19 9.18
CA LYS A 15 -1.46 -24.34 10.65
C LYS A 15 -2.90 -24.20 11.15
N MET A 16 -3.67 -23.33 10.50
CA MET A 16 -5.05 -22.98 10.82
C MET A 16 -5.80 -22.75 9.51
N VAL A 17 -7.12 -23.01 9.50
CA VAL A 17 -7.99 -22.77 8.35
C VAL A 17 -9.16 -21.89 8.78
N GLU A 18 -9.68 -21.09 7.84
CA GLU A 18 -10.94 -20.37 7.96
C GLU A 18 -11.95 -21.00 6.99
N PRO A 19 -13.15 -21.41 7.44
CA PRO A 19 -14.17 -21.99 6.56
C PRO A 19 -14.66 -21.00 5.49
N LEU A 20 -14.79 -21.48 4.26
CA LEU A 20 -15.34 -20.71 3.14
C LEU A 20 -16.83 -21.01 2.92
N ALA A 21 -17.58 -20.02 2.47
CA ALA A 21 -18.99 -20.17 2.09
C ALA A 21 -19.13 -20.76 0.69
N MET A 22 -19.68 -21.98 0.59
CA MET A 22 -20.03 -22.61 -0.69
C MET A 22 -21.44 -22.22 -1.10
N THR A 23 -21.56 -21.22 -1.98
CA THR A 23 -22.86 -20.66 -2.41
C THR A 23 -23.33 -21.20 -3.76
N THR A 24 -24.63 -21.10 -4.01
CA THR A 24 -25.21 -21.39 -5.34
C THR A 24 -25.16 -20.16 -6.24
N ARG A 25 -25.30 -20.36 -7.56
CA ARG A 25 -25.42 -19.24 -8.51
C ARG A 25 -26.62 -18.34 -8.19
N ALA A 26 -27.77 -18.92 -7.83
CA ALA A 26 -28.97 -18.16 -7.50
C ALA A 26 -28.76 -17.27 -6.26
N HIS A 27 -28.08 -17.79 -5.24
CA HIS A 27 -27.68 -17.01 -4.06
C HIS A 27 -26.81 -15.81 -4.44
N ARG A 28 -25.75 -16.05 -5.22
CA ARG A 28 -24.83 -14.98 -5.66
C ARG A 28 -25.53 -13.93 -6.52
N GLN A 29 -26.46 -14.32 -7.38
CA GLN A 29 -27.25 -13.38 -8.18
C GLN A 29 -28.05 -12.44 -7.27
N LYS A 30 -28.77 -12.99 -6.29
CA LYS A 30 -29.53 -12.20 -5.33
C LYS A 30 -28.63 -11.27 -4.51
N ALA A 31 -27.51 -11.77 -3.98
CA ALA A 31 -26.57 -10.96 -3.22
C ALA A 31 -25.99 -9.80 -4.05
N LEU A 32 -25.70 -10.04 -5.34
CA LEU A 32 -25.20 -9.02 -6.24
C LEU A 32 -26.27 -7.96 -6.59
N GLU A 33 -27.53 -8.38 -6.77
CA GLU A 33 -28.66 -7.46 -6.95
C GLU A 33 -28.87 -6.59 -5.70
N GLU A 34 -28.82 -7.17 -4.50
CA GLU A 34 -28.93 -6.46 -3.22
C GLU A 34 -27.76 -5.49 -2.99
N ALA A 35 -26.56 -5.85 -3.42
CA ALA A 35 -25.37 -4.99 -3.40
C ALA A 35 -25.36 -3.92 -4.51
N GLY A 36 -26.42 -3.83 -5.33
CA GLY A 36 -26.51 -2.86 -6.42
C GLY A 36 -25.42 -3.06 -7.48
N TYR A 37 -25.02 -4.30 -7.73
CA TYR A 37 -23.94 -4.69 -8.64
C TYR A 37 -22.56 -4.10 -8.31
N ASN A 38 -22.36 -3.64 -7.08
CA ASN A 38 -21.07 -3.16 -6.58
C ASN A 38 -20.46 -4.17 -5.61
N THR A 39 -19.33 -4.78 -5.97
CA THR A 39 -18.66 -5.79 -5.14
C THR A 39 -18.18 -5.25 -3.79
N PHE A 40 -17.92 -3.95 -3.66
CA PHE A 40 -17.59 -3.32 -2.37
C PHE A 40 -18.72 -3.39 -1.34
N LEU A 41 -19.96 -3.63 -1.77
CA LEU A 41 -21.14 -3.72 -0.91
C LEU A 41 -21.56 -5.17 -0.64
N LEU A 42 -20.85 -6.16 -1.20
CA LEU A 42 -21.07 -7.56 -0.85
C LEU A 42 -20.64 -7.82 0.59
N LYS A 43 -21.37 -8.68 1.28
CA LYS A 43 -20.95 -9.20 2.58
C LYS A 43 -19.88 -10.27 2.37
N SER A 44 -18.92 -10.36 3.27
CA SER A 44 -17.86 -11.38 3.19
C SER A 44 -18.41 -12.81 3.20
N GLU A 45 -19.50 -13.06 3.93
CA GLU A 45 -20.18 -14.37 3.98
C GLU A 45 -20.76 -14.83 2.63
N ASP A 46 -20.95 -13.90 1.69
CA ASP A 46 -21.45 -14.20 0.34
C ASP A 46 -20.33 -14.44 -0.68
N VAL A 47 -19.08 -14.20 -0.28
CA VAL A 47 -17.89 -14.28 -1.14
C VAL A 47 -17.12 -15.57 -0.85
N TYR A 48 -16.89 -16.38 -1.90
CA TYR A 48 -16.16 -17.64 -1.77
C TYR A 48 -14.64 -17.46 -1.74
N ILE A 49 -14.10 -16.67 -2.67
CA ILE A 49 -12.68 -16.28 -2.71
C ILE A 49 -12.66 -14.76 -2.86
N ASP A 50 -12.09 -14.08 -1.88
CA ASP A 50 -12.00 -12.62 -1.87
C ASP A 50 -10.67 -12.16 -2.47
N LEU A 51 -10.74 -11.53 -3.63
CA LEU A 51 -9.61 -10.93 -4.35
C LEU A 51 -9.75 -9.40 -4.44
N LEU A 52 -10.57 -8.80 -3.56
CA LEU A 52 -10.81 -7.35 -3.58
C LEU A 52 -9.54 -6.56 -3.28
N THR A 53 -8.74 -7.04 -2.33
CA THR A 53 -7.49 -6.39 -1.92
C THR A 53 -6.55 -7.36 -1.19
N ASP A 54 -5.27 -7.08 -1.25
CA ASP A 54 -4.20 -7.66 -0.44
C ASP A 54 -3.97 -6.93 0.90
N SER A 55 -4.66 -5.79 1.11
CA SER A 55 -4.51 -4.95 2.30
C SER A 55 -5.18 -5.56 3.53
N GLY A 56 -4.39 -6.17 4.41
CA GLY A 56 -4.84 -6.66 5.71
C GLY A 56 -5.53 -8.03 5.67
N THR A 57 -5.54 -8.69 4.52
CA THR A 57 -6.16 -9.99 4.26
C THR A 57 -5.14 -11.15 4.26
N SER A 58 -3.92 -10.90 4.73
CA SER A 58 -2.84 -11.90 4.79
C SER A 58 -3.02 -12.89 5.95
N ALA A 59 -2.62 -14.15 5.75
CA ALA A 59 -2.52 -15.13 6.81
C ALA A 59 -1.24 -14.94 7.65
N MET A 60 -1.39 -14.69 8.95
CA MET A 60 -0.26 -14.62 9.89
C MET A 60 0.31 -16.01 10.21
N SER A 61 1.63 -16.07 10.40
CA SER A 61 2.34 -17.25 10.94
C SER A 61 1.99 -17.51 12.41
N ASP A 62 2.28 -18.73 12.87
CA ASP A 62 2.18 -19.11 14.28
C ASP A 62 3.06 -18.24 15.20
N ARG A 63 4.24 -17.83 14.73
CA ARG A 63 5.13 -16.90 15.44
C ARG A 63 4.52 -15.51 15.61
N GLN A 64 3.79 -15.00 14.62
CA GLN A 64 3.08 -13.72 14.72
C GLN A 64 1.92 -13.83 15.72
N TRP A 65 1.14 -14.92 15.70
CA TRP A 65 0.13 -15.20 16.72
C TRP A 65 0.72 -15.29 18.12
N ALA A 66 1.87 -15.95 18.29
CA ALA A 66 2.58 -15.99 19.57
C ALA A 66 3.01 -14.58 20.03
N GLY A 67 3.49 -13.74 19.09
CA GLY A 67 3.83 -12.35 19.37
C GLY A 67 2.63 -11.52 19.85
N MET A 68 1.45 -11.73 19.28
CA MET A 68 0.21 -11.08 19.75
C MET A 68 -0.14 -11.45 21.20
N MET A 69 0.12 -12.69 21.62
CA MET A 69 -0.12 -13.13 23.00
C MET A 69 0.88 -12.52 24.01
N LEU A 70 1.93 -11.85 23.53
CA LEU A 70 2.97 -11.18 24.32
C LEU A 70 2.90 -9.65 24.22
N GLY A 71 1.73 -9.11 23.86
CA GLY A 71 1.49 -7.67 23.79
C GLY A 71 1.74 -6.95 25.12
N ASP A 72 2.56 -5.91 25.08
CA ASP A 72 2.79 -4.95 26.16
C ASP A 72 1.96 -3.69 25.87
N GLU A 73 0.77 -3.65 26.47
CA GLU A 73 -0.25 -2.61 26.24
C GLU A 73 0.00 -1.31 27.02
N ALA A 74 1.26 -1.06 27.41
CA ALA A 74 1.65 0.17 28.08
C ALA A 74 1.45 1.39 27.15
N TYR A 75 0.83 2.45 27.68
CA TYR A 75 0.57 3.69 26.95
C TYR A 75 1.84 4.39 26.45
N ALA A 76 2.95 4.27 27.20
CA ALA A 76 4.24 4.81 26.83
C ALA A 76 5.34 3.81 27.17
N GLY A 77 6.31 3.66 26.28
CA GLY A 77 7.47 2.78 26.49
C GLY A 77 7.18 1.28 26.34
N SER A 78 6.14 0.91 25.56
CA SER A 78 5.85 -0.50 25.25
C SER A 78 7.08 -1.20 24.66
N ARG A 79 7.40 -2.40 25.17
CA ARG A 79 8.49 -3.22 24.63
C ARG A 79 8.28 -3.56 23.15
N ASN A 80 7.04 -3.68 22.69
CA ASN A 80 6.73 -4.00 21.30
C ASN A 80 7.07 -2.83 20.35
N PHE A 81 6.98 -1.58 20.80
CA PHE A 81 7.44 -0.43 20.01
C PHE A 81 8.95 -0.50 19.75
N TYR A 82 9.77 -0.77 20.77
CA TYR A 82 11.22 -0.85 20.60
C TYR A 82 11.63 -2.05 19.71
N ASN A 83 10.88 -3.15 19.74
CA ASN A 83 11.08 -4.25 18.80
C ASN A 83 10.80 -3.82 17.34
N LEU A 84 9.73 -3.07 17.10
CA LEU A 84 9.39 -2.52 15.79
C LEU A 84 10.45 -1.52 15.31
N GLU A 85 10.84 -0.59 16.18
CA GLU A 85 11.85 0.43 15.88
C GLU A 85 13.19 -0.23 15.49
N ALA A 86 13.66 -1.20 16.28
CA ALA A 86 14.90 -1.93 15.99
C ALA A 86 14.83 -2.69 14.66
N ALA A 87 13.69 -3.29 14.32
CA ALA A 87 13.50 -3.98 13.04
C ALA A 87 13.57 -2.99 11.86
N ILE A 88 12.89 -1.84 11.95
CA ILE A 88 12.92 -0.82 10.91
C ILE A 88 14.32 -0.24 10.75
N GLN A 89 15.01 0.08 11.84
CA GLN A 89 16.39 0.56 11.81
C GLN A 89 17.34 -0.47 11.18
N ARG A 90 17.16 -1.76 11.48
CA ARG A 90 18.01 -2.83 10.94
C ARG A 90 17.81 -3.04 9.44
N TYR A 91 16.58 -3.09 8.96
CA TYR A 91 16.27 -3.49 7.58
C TYR A 91 16.11 -2.32 6.61
N TYR A 92 15.65 -1.16 7.09
CA TYR A 92 15.45 0.05 6.28
C TYR A 92 16.48 1.15 6.56
N GLY A 93 17.18 1.12 7.70
CA GLY A 93 18.24 2.10 8.01
C GLY A 93 17.73 3.48 8.48
N TYR A 94 16.43 3.68 8.65
CA TYR A 94 15.88 4.96 9.11
C TYR A 94 16.14 5.19 10.59
N LYS A 95 16.67 6.38 10.93
CA LYS A 95 17.01 6.75 12.31
C LYS A 95 15.79 6.89 13.24
N HIS A 96 14.70 7.45 12.72
CA HIS A 96 13.50 7.78 13.50
C HIS A 96 12.28 7.05 12.95
N VAL A 97 11.43 6.57 13.86
CA VAL A 97 10.24 5.78 13.54
C VAL A 97 9.04 6.35 14.30
N ILE A 98 7.93 6.56 13.58
CA ILE A 98 6.65 6.95 14.17
C ILE A 98 5.61 5.92 13.71
N PRO A 99 5.10 5.05 14.60
CA PRO A 99 4.09 4.08 14.22
C PRO A 99 2.76 4.79 13.95
N THR A 100 2.04 4.31 12.94
CA THR A 100 0.67 4.70 12.64
C THR A 100 -0.19 3.45 12.54
N HIS A 101 -1.51 3.60 12.63
CA HIS A 101 -2.42 2.46 12.55
C HIS A 101 -2.37 1.77 11.17
N GLN A 102 -2.11 2.51 10.09
CA GLN A 102 -1.88 2.01 8.73
C GLN A 102 -1.30 3.11 7.81
N GLY A 103 -1.09 2.78 6.53
CA GLY A 103 -0.48 3.66 5.51
C GLY A 103 -1.06 5.08 5.45
N ARG A 104 -2.38 5.24 5.29
CA ARG A 104 -3.01 6.58 5.19
C ARG A 104 -2.79 7.49 6.42
N GLY A 105 -2.58 6.89 7.60
CA GLY A 105 -2.19 7.65 8.79
C GLY A 105 -0.80 8.28 8.64
N ALA A 106 0.15 7.56 8.05
CA ALA A 106 1.48 8.07 7.77
C ALA A 106 1.47 9.12 6.65
N GLU A 107 0.68 8.88 5.59
CA GLU A 107 0.49 9.82 4.48
C GLU A 107 -0.06 11.18 4.95
N ASN A 108 -1.03 11.16 5.87
CA ASN A 108 -1.56 12.38 6.47
C ASN A 108 -0.49 13.18 7.22
N LEU A 109 0.33 12.51 8.05
CA LEU A 109 1.38 13.17 8.82
C LEU A 109 2.42 13.81 7.91
N ILE A 110 2.98 13.05 6.96
CA ILE A 110 4.04 13.56 6.08
C ILE A 110 3.54 14.71 5.19
N SER A 111 2.31 14.60 4.66
CA SER A 111 1.74 15.62 3.79
C SER A 111 1.51 16.94 4.53
N ARG A 112 0.96 16.89 5.75
CA ARG A 112 0.72 18.08 6.57
C ARG A 112 2.01 18.74 7.09
N ILE A 113 3.09 17.96 7.23
CA ILE A 113 4.39 18.48 7.69
C ILE A 113 5.15 19.15 6.54
N LEU A 114 5.16 18.53 5.36
CA LEU A 114 6.07 18.92 4.27
C LEU A 114 5.43 19.81 3.20
N ILE A 115 4.11 19.73 2.97
CA ILE A 115 3.45 20.42 1.85
C ILE A 115 2.93 21.78 2.29
N LYS A 116 3.14 22.78 1.43
CA LYS A 116 2.49 24.10 1.51
C LYS A 116 1.58 24.32 0.31
N PRO A 117 0.54 25.18 0.44
CA PRO A 117 -0.31 25.52 -0.70
C PRO A 117 0.46 25.98 -1.93
N GLY A 118 0.20 25.34 -3.06
CA GLY A 118 0.84 25.62 -4.36
C GLY A 118 2.15 24.89 -4.61
N ASP A 119 2.54 23.95 -3.72
CA ASP A 119 3.64 23.02 -3.98
C ASP A 119 3.23 21.95 -4.99
N ILE A 120 4.22 21.38 -5.69
CA ILE A 120 4.06 20.27 -6.64
C ILE A 120 4.69 19.02 -6.04
N VAL A 121 3.96 17.90 -6.03
CA VAL A 121 4.45 16.62 -5.50
C VAL A 121 4.56 15.60 -6.65
N PRO A 122 5.77 15.41 -7.20
CA PRO A 122 6.01 14.41 -8.23
C PRO A 122 5.91 12.99 -7.66
N GLY A 123 5.31 12.06 -8.40
CA GLY A 123 5.38 10.63 -8.09
C GLY A 123 5.27 9.72 -9.31
N ASN A 124 5.73 8.48 -9.18
CA ASN A 124 5.66 7.44 -10.21
C ASN A 124 4.27 6.77 -10.19
N MET A 125 3.25 7.42 -10.78
CA MET A 125 1.82 7.18 -10.55
C MET A 125 1.33 7.61 -9.16
N TYR A 126 0.00 7.65 -9.02
CA TYR A 126 -0.66 7.97 -7.77
C TYR A 126 -1.27 6.72 -7.14
N PHE A 127 -1.25 6.68 -5.81
CA PHE A 127 -2.18 5.89 -5.03
C PHE A 127 -3.28 6.81 -4.48
N THR A 128 -4.49 6.28 -4.36
CA THR A 128 -5.71 7.08 -4.14
C THR A 128 -5.63 7.91 -2.86
N THR A 129 -5.24 7.33 -1.72
CA THR A 129 -5.15 8.06 -0.45
C THR A 129 -3.92 8.97 -0.38
N THR A 130 -2.81 8.58 -1.00
CA THR A 130 -1.60 9.40 -1.05
C THR A 130 -1.87 10.73 -1.76
N ARG A 131 -2.46 10.67 -2.96
CA ARG A 131 -2.84 11.87 -3.72
C ARG A 131 -3.86 12.71 -2.97
N LEU A 132 -4.86 12.08 -2.34
CA LEU A 132 -5.83 12.80 -1.52
C LEU A 132 -5.14 13.60 -0.41
N HIS A 133 -4.23 13.00 0.36
CA HIS A 133 -3.53 13.71 1.44
C HIS A 133 -2.59 14.82 0.93
N GLN A 134 -2.00 14.64 -0.25
CA GLN A 134 -1.22 15.68 -0.93
C GLN A 134 -2.09 16.88 -1.30
N GLU A 135 -3.21 16.64 -1.97
CA GLU A 135 -4.13 17.69 -2.43
C GLU A 135 -4.86 18.38 -1.26
N LEU A 136 -5.26 17.63 -0.22
CA LEU A 136 -5.82 18.20 1.01
C LEU A 136 -4.84 19.13 1.73
N SER A 137 -3.53 18.90 1.58
CA SER A 137 -2.48 19.78 2.14
C SER A 137 -2.15 20.96 1.22
N GLY A 138 -2.84 21.10 0.08
CA GLY A 138 -2.67 22.19 -0.89
C GLY A 138 -1.60 21.93 -1.95
N GLY A 139 -1.07 20.71 -2.03
CA GLY A 139 -0.14 20.29 -3.07
C GLY A 139 -0.88 19.91 -4.36
N THR A 140 -0.16 19.89 -5.48
CA THR A 140 -0.64 19.35 -6.76
C THR A 140 0.20 18.14 -7.12
N PHE A 141 -0.44 16.98 -7.30
CA PHE A 141 0.24 15.78 -7.78
C PHE A 141 0.71 15.96 -9.24
N ALA A 142 1.93 15.50 -9.54
CA ALA A 142 2.45 15.44 -10.90
C ALA A 142 2.98 14.04 -11.20
N ASP A 143 2.44 13.40 -12.24
CA ASP A 143 2.89 12.07 -12.65
C ASP A 143 4.21 12.16 -13.41
N ILE A 144 5.22 11.46 -12.91
CA ILE A 144 6.56 11.35 -13.49
C ILE A 144 6.95 9.90 -13.77
N ILE A 145 6.00 8.97 -13.84
CA ILE A 145 6.28 7.59 -14.28
C ILE A 145 6.67 7.56 -15.77
N ILE A 146 7.44 6.55 -16.18
CA ILE A 146 7.74 6.31 -17.60
C ILE A 146 6.47 6.03 -18.42
N ASP A 147 6.47 6.39 -19.70
CA ASP A 147 5.28 6.29 -20.56
C ASP A 147 4.81 4.84 -20.76
N GLU A 148 5.74 3.88 -20.76
CA GLU A 148 5.45 2.45 -20.88
C GLU A 148 4.50 1.96 -19.79
N ALA A 149 4.50 2.59 -18.61
CA ALA A 149 3.61 2.24 -17.50
C ALA A 149 2.12 2.41 -17.82
N HIS A 150 1.79 3.31 -18.76
CA HIS A 150 0.41 3.59 -19.18
C HIS A 150 -0.10 2.66 -20.29
N ASP A 151 0.77 1.82 -20.84
CA ASP A 151 0.38 0.78 -21.82
C ASP A 151 0.32 -0.59 -21.11
N PRO A 152 -0.87 -1.15 -20.84
CA PRO A 152 -0.99 -2.42 -20.12
C PRO A 152 -0.40 -3.63 -20.86
N GLU A 153 -0.25 -3.58 -22.19
CA GLU A 153 0.28 -4.69 -23.00
C GLU A 153 1.81 -4.60 -23.18
N ASN A 154 2.41 -3.46 -22.86
CA ASN A 154 3.85 -3.27 -22.99
C ASN A 154 4.62 -4.09 -21.94
N LEU A 155 5.57 -4.91 -22.40
CA LEU A 155 6.38 -5.82 -21.60
C LEU A 155 7.70 -5.21 -21.10
N PHE A 156 7.86 -3.89 -21.17
CA PHE A 156 9.05 -3.20 -20.69
C PHE A 156 9.36 -3.59 -19.22
N PRO A 157 10.60 -4.00 -18.89
CA PRO A 157 10.94 -4.34 -17.51
C PRO A 157 10.99 -3.08 -16.64
N PHE A 158 10.62 -3.17 -15.36
CA PHE A 158 10.64 -2.05 -14.41
C PHE A 158 9.72 -0.87 -14.79
N LYS A 159 8.45 -1.16 -15.14
CA LYS A 159 7.46 -0.14 -15.50
C LYS A 159 7.15 0.89 -14.40
N GLY A 160 7.51 0.60 -13.15
CA GLY A 160 7.41 1.55 -12.03
C GLY A 160 8.50 2.63 -12.00
N ASN A 161 9.43 2.65 -12.96
CA ASN A 161 10.51 3.63 -12.98
C ASN A 161 10.00 5.07 -13.14
N VAL A 162 10.74 5.99 -12.53
CA VAL A 162 10.60 7.43 -12.76
C VAL A 162 11.25 7.81 -14.09
N ASP A 163 10.55 8.59 -14.90
CA ASP A 163 11.14 9.32 -16.01
C ASP A 163 11.85 10.58 -15.47
N LEU A 164 13.18 10.51 -15.43
CA LEU A 164 14.02 11.61 -14.95
C LEU A 164 13.87 12.89 -15.77
N LYS A 165 13.49 12.80 -17.06
CA LYS A 165 13.25 13.99 -17.89
C LYS A 165 11.97 14.70 -17.46
N LYS A 166 10.93 13.96 -17.06
CA LYS A 166 9.69 14.55 -16.51
C LYS A 166 9.99 15.25 -15.18
N LEU A 167 10.80 14.64 -14.32
CA LEU A 167 11.22 15.26 -13.07
C LEU A 167 12.06 16.53 -13.31
N GLU A 168 13.04 16.48 -14.21
CA GLU A 168 13.86 17.64 -14.58
C GLU A 168 13.00 18.80 -15.13
N ALA A 169 12.07 18.51 -16.03
CA ALA A 169 11.16 19.51 -16.59
C ALA A 169 10.27 20.17 -15.51
N LEU A 170 9.85 19.43 -14.48
CA LEU A 170 9.11 20.02 -13.34
C LEU A 170 9.99 20.96 -12.51
N ILE A 171 11.26 20.57 -12.28
CA ILE A 171 12.23 21.40 -11.55
C ILE A 171 12.52 22.68 -12.32
N GLU A 172 12.73 22.62 -13.63
CA GLU A 172 12.98 23.79 -14.47
C GLU A 172 11.77 24.74 -14.50
N LYS A 173 10.55 24.18 -14.60
CA LYS A 173 9.32 24.95 -14.70
C LYS A 173 8.90 25.62 -13.39
N HIS A 174 8.98 24.92 -12.27
CA HIS A 174 8.43 25.37 -10.99
C HIS A 174 9.51 25.79 -9.97
N GLY A 175 10.77 25.40 -10.21
CA GLY A 175 11.88 25.55 -9.28
C GLY A 175 11.87 24.51 -8.17
N ALA A 176 13.04 24.00 -7.80
CA ALA A 176 13.19 22.95 -6.76
C ALA A 176 12.55 23.34 -5.41
N LYS A 177 12.45 24.64 -5.08
CA LYS A 177 11.81 25.13 -3.84
C LYS A 177 10.30 24.88 -3.77
N LYS A 178 9.66 24.57 -4.90
CA LYS A 178 8.23 24.24 -5.00
C LYS A 178 7.95 22.74 -4.95
N ILE A 179 8.98 21.91 -4.80
CA ILE A 179 8.88 20.46 -4.74
C ILE A 179 9.32 20.01 -3.33
N PRO A 180 8.38 19.75 -2.40
CA PRO A 180 8.72 19.43 -1.02
C PRO A 180 9.34 18.04 -0.89
N TYR A 181 8.92 17.09 -1.73
CA TYR A 181 9.48 15.75 -1.83
C TYR A 181 9.06 15.08 -3.15
N VAL A 182 9.70 13.96 -3.49
CA VAL A 182 9.30 13.05 -4.57
C VAL A 182 8.75 11.78 -3.95
N SER A 183 7.55 11.37 -4.35
CA SER A 183 6.86 10.18 -3.85
C SER A 183 7.15 9.00 -4.76
N ILE A 184 7.96 8.04 -4.30
CA ILE A 184 8.27 6.83 -5.05
C ILE A 184 7.65 5.64 -4.31
N ALA A 185 6.73 4.94 -4.98
CA ALA A 185 6.06 3.73 -4.47
C ALA A 185 6.39 2.52 -5.34
#